data_AF-A0A920HJP1-F1
#
_entry.id   AF-A0A920HJP1-F1
#
_cell.length_a   1.000
_cell.length_b   1.000
_cell.length_c   1.000
_cell.angle_alpha   90.00
_cell.angle_beta   90.00
_cell.angle_gamma   90.00
#
_symmetry.space_group_name_H-M   'P 1'
#
loop_
_entity.id
_entity.type
_entity.pdbx_description
1 polymer ?
#
loop_
_entity_poly.entity_id
_entity_poly.type
_entity_poly.pdbx_seq_one_letter_code
_entity_poly.pdbx_strand_id
1 'polypeptide(L)'
;MLIRKNVKMILSELKIYEKFDSIICGDEVKRGKPDPEMFDETIDRFNLKKEECLIFEDSVEGVSAAVNSKVDVVGITSSTSGEILIDKGCITTIDNYLNFDMSIYG
;
A
#
# COMPACT_ATOMS: atom_id res chain seq x y z
N MET A 1 -7.21 11.33 14.76
CA MET A 1 -6.41 12.58 14.76
C MET A 1 -4.91 12.38 14.99
N LEU A 2 -4.47 11.45 15.86
CA LEU A 2 -3.03 11.26 16.12
C LEU A 2 -2.30 10.58 14.94
N ILE A 3 -2.92 9.59 14.30
CA ILE A 3 -2.31 8.83 13.19
C ILE A 3 -1.99 9.76 12.02
N ARG A 4 -2.98 10.51 11.52
CA ARG A 4 -2.77 11.50 10.46
C ARG A 4 -1.68 12.53 10.78
N LYS A 5 -1.59 12.99 12.03
CA LYS A 5 -0.54 13.92 12.44
C LYS A 5 0.85 13.29 12.32
N ASN A 6 0.99 12.03 12.74
CA ASN A 6 2.25 11.29 12.63
C ASN A 6 2.65 11.04 11.17
N VAL A 7 1.70 10.61 10.33
CA VAL A 7 1.93 10.42 8.89
C VAL A 7 2.39 11.73 8.24
N LYS A 8 1.67 12.83 8.49
CA LYS A 8 2.06 14.15 7.96
C LYS A 8 3.46 14.55 8.41
N MET A 9 3.78 14.41 9.69
CA MET A 9 5.09 14.73 10.24
C MET A 9 6.21 13.93 9.55
N ILE A 10 6.06 12.59 9.46
CA ILE A 10 7.06 11.71 8.83
C ILE A 10 7.29 12.11 7.37
N LEU A 11 6.23 12.26 6.59
CA LEU A 11 6.32 12.61 5.17
C LEU A 11 6.87 14.02 4.94
N SER A 12 6.58 14.98 5.84
CA SER A 12 7.14 16.33 5.78
C SER A 12 8.64 16.34 6.09
N GLU A 13 9.10 15.61 7.10
CA GLU A 13 10.53 15.46 7.43
C GLU A 13 11.31 14.80 6.28
N LEU A 14 10.70 13.80 5.62
CA LEU A 14 11.25 13.17 4.41
C LEU A 14 11.14 14.04 3.15
N LYS A 15 10.48 15.21 3.23
CA LYS A 15 10.25 16.15 2.11
C LYS A 15 9.51 15.54 0.92
N ILE A 16 8.64 14.58 1.17
CA ILE A 16 7.83 13.89 0.16
C ILE A 16 6.33 14.09 0.34
N TYR A 17 5.88 14.83 1.38
CA TYR A 17 4.45 15.05 1.62
C TYR A 17 3.71 15.58 0.39
N GLU A 18 4.29 16.55 -0.32
CA GLU A 18 3.71 17.15 -1.54
C GLU A 18 3.78 16.24 -2.78
N LYS A 19 4.31 15.02 -2.66
CA LYS A 19 4.31 14.01 -3.73
C LYS A 19 3.05 13.15 -3.73
N PHE A 20 2.22 13.26 -2.70
CA PHE A 20 1.00 12.48 -2.55
C PHE A 20 -0.22 13.35 -2.81
N ASP A 21 -0.99 13.03 -3.86
CA ASP A 21 -2.26 13.72 -4.17
C ASP A 21 -3.36 13.41 -3.13
N SER A 22 -3.27 12.27 -2.45
CA SER A 22 -4.20 11.84 -1.41
C SER A 22 -3.49 11.00 -0.35
N ILE A 23 -3.94 11.10 0.89
CA ILE A 23 -3.46 10.31 2.03
C ILE A 23 -4.70 9.84 2.81
N ILE A 24 -4.84 8.53 3.01
CA ILE A 24 -5.83 7.90 3.92
C ILE A 24 -5.08 7.22 5.06
N CYS A 25 -5.49 7.51 6.29
CA CYS A 25 -4.95 6.91 7.50
C CYS A 25 -5.92 5.85 8.06
N GLY A 26 -5.40 4.91 8.84
CA GLY A 26 -6.21 3.83 9.41
C GLY A 26 -7.34 4.30 10.34
N ASP A 27 -7.25 5.51 10.91
CA ASP A 27 -8.33 6.12 11.71
C ASP A 27 -9.44 6.78 10.87
N GLU A 28 -9.34 6.72 9.53
CA GLU A 28 -10.30 7.29 8.59
C GLU A 28 -11.14 6.23 7.87
N VAL A 29 -10.88 4.95 8.13
CA VAL A 29 -11.67 3.82 7.63
C VAL A 29 -12.44 3.17 8.77
N LYS A 30 -13.60 2.60 8.46
CA LYS A 30 -14.46 1.88 9.41
C LYS A 30 -13.91 0.49 9.72
N ARG A 31 -13.36 -0.18 8.71
CA ARG A 31 -12.76 -1.51 8.84
C ARG A 31 -11.27 -1.42 8.48
N GLY A 32 -10.42 -1.76 9.45
CA GLY A 32 -8.98 -1.85 9.23
C GLY A 32 -8.60 -3.14 8.51
N LYS A 33 -7.34 -3.21 8.09
CA LYS A 33 -6.71 -4.43 7.54
C LYS A 33 -7.03 -5.65 8.45
N PRO A 34 -7.35 -6.83 7.87
CA PRO A 34 -7.21 -7.20 6.47
C PRO A 34 -8.42 -6.84 5.57
N ASP A 35 -9.34 -5.98 6.05
CA ASP A 35 -10.41 -5.47 5.18
C ASP A 35 -9.83 -4.54 4.10
N PRO A 36 -10.32 -4.61 2.84
CA PRO A 36 -9.80 -3.81 1.74
C PRO A 36 -10.26 -2.34 1.73
N GLU A 37 -11.11 -1.92 2.67
CA GLU A 37 -11.76 -0.59 2.67
C GLU A 37 -10.81 0.56 2.36
N MET A 38 -9.59 0.60 2.92
CA MET A 38 -8.65 1.69 2.64
C MET A 38 -8.16 1.74 1.18
N PHE A 39 -8.01 0.58 0.54
CA PHE A 39 -7.57 0.48 -0.85
C PHE A 39 -8.73 0.80 -1.78
N ASP A 40 -9.90 0.21 -1.55
CA ASP A 40 -11.10 0.49 -2.35
C ASP A 40 -11.47 1.99 -2.29
N GLU A 41 -11.47 2.60 -1.10
CA GLU A 41 -11.71 4.05 -0.94
C GLU A 41 -10.66 4.91 -1.65
N THR A 42 -9.40 4.48 -1.70
CA THR A 42 -8.35 5.20 -2.42
C THR A 42 -8.60 5.15 -3.93
N ILE A 43 -8.90 3.97 -4.46
CA ILE A 43 -9.16 3.73 -5.88
C ILE A 43 -10.38 4.54 -6.34
N ASP A 44 -11.46 4.53 -5.55
CA ASP A 44 -12.68 5.28 -5.82
C ASP A 44 -12.43 6.80 -5.84
N ARG A 45 -11.61 7.33 -4.91
CA ARG A 45 -11.27 8.77 -4.88
C ARG A 45 -10.55 9.25 -6.14
N PHE A 46 -9.75 8.38 -6.74
CA PHE A 46 -9.03 8.69 -7.98
C PHE A 46 -9.81 8.29 -9.24
N ASN A 47 -10.97 7.65 -9.08
CA ASN A 47 -11.79 7.13 -10.19
C ASN A 47 -10.96 6.23 -11.14
N LEU A 48 -10.12 5.38 -10.55
CA LEU A 48 -9.27 4.41 -11.25
C LEU A 48 -9.92 3.04 -11.26
N LYS A 49 -9.47 2.18 -12.17
CA LYS A 49 -9.75 0.75 -12.14
C LYS A 49 -8.69 0.01 -11.35
N LYS A 50 -9.03 -1.18 -10.85
CA LYS A 50 -8.12 -2.01 -10.04
C LYS A 50 -6.89 -2.43 -10.84
N GLU A 51 -7.04 -2.65 -12.14
CA GLU A 51 -5.96 -3.02 -13.07
C GLU A 51 -5.01 -1.85 -13.38
N GLU A 52 -5.39 -0.62 -13.02
CA GLU A 52 -4.55 0.58 -13.15
C GLU A 52 -3.77 0.87 -11.85
N CYS A 53 -3.91 0.01 -10.83
CA CYS A 53 -3.38 0.22 -9.50
C CYS A 53 -2.35 -0.85 -9.14
N LEU A 54 -1.34 -0.45 -8.37
CA LEU A 54 -0.34 -1.34 -7.77
C LEU A 54 -0.17 -0.97 -6.29
N ILE A 55 -0.22 -1.96 -5.41
CA ILE A 55 -0.05 -1.77 -3.96
C ILE A 55 1.34 -2.24 -3.53
N PHE A 56 1.93 -1.53 -2.58
CA PHE A 56 3.16 -1.94 -1.90
C PHE A 56 2.89 -2.15 -0.42
N GLU A 57 3.22 -3.33 0.13
CA GLU A 57 2.98 -3.69 1.53
C GLU A 57 4.10 -4.55 2.11
N ASP A 58 4.34 -4.44 3.42
CA ASP A 58 5.39 -5.19 4.13
C ASP A 58 4.84 -6.11 5.24
N SER A 59 3.52 -6.10 5.46
CA SER A 59 2.84 -6.84 6.53
C SER A 59 1.87 -7.88 5.98
N VAL A 60 1.65 -8.97 6.73
CA VAL A 60 0.70 -10.03 6.36
C VAL A 60 -0.73 -9.48 6.27
N GLU A 61 -1.14 -8.63 7.21
CA GLU A 61 -2.47 -8.02 7.24
C GLU A 61 -2.67 -7.04 6.07
N GLY A 62 -1.62 -6.30 5.72
CA GLY A 62 -1.63 -5.39 4.58
C GLY A 62 -1.73 -6.10 3.23
N VAL A 63 -0.91 -7.12 3.02
CA VAL A 63 -0.99 -7.96 1.81
C VAL A 63 -2.37 -8.62 1.71
N SER A 64 -2.90 -9.14 2.83
CA SER A 64 -4.23 -9.73 2.86
C SER A 64 -5.32 -8.72 2.46
N ALA A 65 -5.22 -7.46 2.91
CA ALA A 65 -6.13 -6.40 2.50
C ALA A 65 -6.01 -6.07 1.00
N ALA A 66 -4.80 -6.04 0.44
CA ALA A 66 -4.56 -5.78 -0.97
C ALA A 66 -5.10 -6.90 -1.88
N VAL A 67 -4.90 -8.15 -1.47
CA VAL A 67 -5.48 -9.32 -2.15
C VAL A 67 -7.00 -9.31 -2.07
N ASN A 68 -7.58 -8.94 -0.91
CA ASN A 68 -9.03 -8.78 -0.76
C ASN A 68 -9.57 -7.63 -1.63
N SER A 69 -8.78 -6.58 -1.88
CA SER A 69 -9.14 -5.52 -2.82
C SER A 69 -8.98 -5.96 -4.27
N LYS A 70 -8.42 -7.14 -4.56
CA LYS A 70 -8.17 -7.66 -5.92
C LYS A 70 -7.26 -6.76 -6.76
N VAL A 71 -6.27 -6.15 -6.10
CA VAL A 71 -5.26 -5.31 -6.75
C VAL A 71 -3.92 -6.02 -6.58
N ASP A 72 -3.09 -5.97 -7.62
CA ASP A 72 -1.76 -6.56 -7.56
C ASP A 72 -0.93 -5.90 -6.45
N VAL A 73 -0.21 -6.73 -5.70
CA VAL A 73 0.58 -6.29 -4.53
C VAL A 73 2.02 -6.77 -4.61
N VAL A 74 2.94 -5.82 -4.46
CA VAL A 74 4.37 -6.05 -4.33
C VAL A 74 4.74 -6.04 -2.86
N GLY A 75 5.36 -7.13 -2.39
CA GLY A 75 5.80 -7.25 -1.01
C GLY A 75 7.13 -6.54 -0.76
N ILE A 76 7.25 -5.77 0.32
CA ILE A 76 8.51 -5.18 0.77
C ILE A 76 9.05 -5.99 1.96
N THR A 77 10.26 -6.52 1.83
CA THR A 77 10.83 -7.45 2.83
C THR A 77 11.49 -6.76 4.03
N SER A 78 11.01 -5.55 4.40
CA SER A 78 11.49 -4.78 5.54
C SER A 78 11.04 -5.35 6.89
N SER A 79 9.84 -5.92 6.95
CA SER A 79 9.21 -6.40 8.19
C SER A 79 8.86 -7.88 8.16
N THR A 80 8.55 -8.42 6.97
CA THR A 80 8.11 -9.81 6.77
C THR A 80 8.96 -10.47 5.69
N SER A 81 9.26 -11.76 5.82
CA SER A 81 10.04 -12.47 4.80
C SER A 81 9.30 -12.53 3.47
N GLY A 82 10.05 -12.50 2.36
CA GLY A 82 9.46 -12.57 1.03
C GLY A 82 8.64 -13.84 0.81
N GLU A 83 9.08 -14.98 1.36
CA GLU A 83 8.34 -16.25 1.30
C GLU A 83 6.93 -16.14 1.90
N ILE A 84 6.80 -15.50 3.07
CA ILE A 84 5.49 -15.30 3.73
C ILE A 84 4.64 -14.33 2.90
N LEU A 85 5.23 -13.27 2.34
CA LEU A 85 4.50 -12.29 1.54
C LEU A 85 3.99 -12.91 0.22
N ILE A 86 4.80 -13.75 -0.44
CA ILE A 86 4.38 -14.51 -1.63
C ILE A 86 3.26 -15.50 -1.28
N ASP A 87 3.37 -16.26 -0.18
CA ASP A 87 2.32 -17.17 0.28
C ASP A 87 0.98 -16.44 0.55
N LYS A 88 1.06 -15.17 0.97
CA LYS A 88 -0.11 -14.31 1.18
C LYS A 88 -0.67 -13.68 -0.08
N GLY A 89 -0.01 -13.83 -1.22
CA GLY A 89 -0.52 -13.40 -2.52
C GLY A 89 0.20 -12.21 -3.15
N CYS A 90 1.37 -11.82 -2.66
CA CYS A 90 2.22 -10.90 -3.43
C CYS A 90 2.63 -11.51 -4.76
N ILE A 91 2.58 -10.69 -5.82
CA ILE A 91 3.00 -11.10 -7.17
C ILE A 91 4.53 -11.17 -7.32
N THR A 92 5.23 -10.38 -6.52
CA THR A 92 6.69 -10.40 -6.36
C THR A 92 7.06 -9.73 -5.05
N THR A 93 8.33 -9.81 -4.68
CA THR A 93 8.87 -9.11 -3.50
C THR A 93 10.14 -8.36 -3.83
N ILE A 94 10.31 -7.21 -3.18
CA ILE A 94 11.50 -6.37 -3.27
C ILE A 94 12.03 -6.08 -1.86
N ASP A 95 13.33 -5.83 -1.73
CA ASP A 95 13.95 -5.44 -0.47
C ASP A 95 13.86 -3.94 -0.22
N ASN A 96 13.83 -3.15 -1.28
CA ASN A 96 13.61 -1.70 -1.27
C ASN A 96 13.13 -1.22 -2.66
N TYR A 97 12.80 0.07 -2.77
CA TYR A 97 12.29 0.66 -4.02
C TYR A 97 13.36 0.97 -5.09
N LEU A 98 14.65 0.78 -4.79
CA LEU A 98 15.72 1.10 -5.75
C LEU A 98 15.69 0.11 -6.92
N ASN A 99 15.79 0.64 -8.14
CA ASN A 99 15.72 -0.13 -9.38
C ASN A 99 14.39 -0.87 -9.59
N PHE A 100 13.33 -0.50 -8.86
CA PHE A 100 12.00 -0.99 -9.16
C PHE A 100 11.58 -0.44 -10.53
N ASP A 101 11.47 -1.33 -11.51
CA ASP A 101 11.00 -0.98 -12.84
C ASP A 101 9.48 -0.94 -12.82
N MET A 102 8.89 0.26 -12.93
CA MET A 102 7.44 0.40 -13.03
C MET A 102 6.91 -0.05 -14.41
N SER A 103 7.76 -0.12 -15.45
CA SER A 103 7.32 -0.43 -16.81
C SER A 103 6.85 -1.87 -17.00
N ILE A 104 7.12 -2.75 -16.04
CA ILE A 104 6.58 -4.12 -16.01
C ILE A 104 5.15 -4.18 -15.42
N TYR A 105 4.65 -3.07 -14.86
CA TYR A 105 3.32 -2.92 -14.27
C TYR A 105 2.61 -1.71 -14.91
N GLY A 106 2.31 -1.82 -16.21
CA GLY A 106 1.66 -0.78 -17.02
C GLY A 106 1.95 -0.92 -18.50
#